data_AF-A0A0K8Q8P8-F1
#
_entry.id   AF-A0A0K8Q8P8-F1
#
_cell.length_a   1.000
_cell.length_b   1.000
_cell.length_c   1.000
_cell.angle_alpha   90.00
_cell.angle_beta   90.00
_cell.angle_gamma   90.00
#
_symmetry.space_group_name_H-M   'P 1'
#
loop_
_entity.id
_entity.type
_entity.pdbx_description
1 polymer ?
#
loop_
_entity_poly.entity_id
_entity_poly.type
_entity_poly.pdbx_seq_one_letter_code
_entity_poly.pdbx_strand_id
1 'polypeptide(L)'
;RVRPLVEAERKRLARILPNVTVHVIESGRGEGQVPISQIARKMNKLNNELTKIEVSAVSKRISSLAETACPFPRASTPTKHGPPAAGKSH
;
A
#
# COMPACT_ATOMS: atom_id res chain seq x y z
N ARG A 1 -12.56 17.41 10.60
CA ARG A 1 -11.13 17.48 10.21
C ARG A 1 -10.63 16.26 9.43
N VAL A 2 -11.27 15.08 9.52
CA VAL A 2 -10.80 13.85 8.82
C VAL A 2 -11.22 13.77 7.35
N ARG A 3 -12.41 14.30 7.02
CA ARG A 3 -12.96 14.33 5.65
C ARG A 3 -12.01 14.85 4.54
N PRO A 4 -11.31 15.98 4.68
CA PRO A 4 -10.42 16.47 3.62
C PRO A 4 -9.21 15.54 3.36
N LEU A 5 -8.70 14.85 4.39
CA LEU A 5 -7.61 13.89 4.24
C LEU A 5 -8.07 12.64 3.49
N VAL A 6 -9.27 12.16 3.81
CA VAL A 6 -9.90 11.02 3.14
C VAL A 6 -10.19 11.33 1.68
N GLU A 7 -10.69 12.53 1.39
CA GLU A 7 -10.93 12.98 0.01
C GLU A 7 -9.64 13.14 -0.79
N ALA A 8 -8.57 13.64 -0.18
CA ALA A 8 -7.26 13.72 -0.82
C ALA A 8 -6.72 12.33 -1.19
N GLU A 9 -6.83 11.36 -0.28
CA GLU A 9 -6.40 9.99 -0.51
C GLU A 9 -7.27 9.30 -1.57
N ARG A 10 -8.59 9.50 -1.53
CA ARG A 10 -9.52 9.02 -2.55
C ARG A 10 -9.17 9.56 -3.93
N LYS A 11 -8.88 10.87 -4.05
CA LYS A 11 -8.49 11.51 -5.31
C LYS A 11 -7.12 11.04 -5.80
N ARG A 12 -6.22 10.64 -4.90
CA ARG A 12 -4.94 10.02 -5.25
C ARG A 12 -5.18 8.61 -5.81
N LEU A 13 -5.92 7.77 -5.10
CA LEU A 13 -6.25 6.41 -5.52
C LEU A 13 -7.04 6.39 -6.84
N ALA A 14 -8.00 7.29 -7.03
CA ALA A 14 -8.78 7.38 -8.26
C ALA A 14 -7.93 7.70 -9.51
N ARG A 15 -6.80 8.43 -9.37
CA ARG A 15 -5.87 8.68 -10.49
C ARG A 15 -5.07 7.43 -10.87
N ILE A 16 -4.80 6.56 -9.91
CA ILE A 16 -3.93 5.39 -10.07
C ILE A 16 -4.75 4.16 -10.50
N LEU A 17 -6.00 4.11 -10.04
CA LEU A 17 -6.92 2.98 -10.16
C LEU A 17 -8.24 3.45 -10.80
N PRO A 18 -8.24 3.80 -12.10
CA PRO A 18 -9.42 4.37 -12.77
C PRO A 18 -10.63 3.42 -12.87
N ASN A 19 -10.41 2.11 -12.77
CA ASN A 19 -11.47 1.08 -12.91
C ASN A 19 -11.77 0.35 -11.59
N VAL A 20 -11.45 0.95 -10.44
CA VAL A 20 -11.61 0.29 -9.13
C VAL A 20 -12.51 1.10 -8.22
N THR A 21 -13.56 0.45 -7.72
CA THR A 21 -14.47 1.04 -6.73
C THR A 21 -13.77 1.19 -5.38
N VAL A 22 -13.60 2.43 -4.91
CA VAL A 22 -13.01 2.74 -3.60
C VAL A 22 -14.12 2.94 -2.58
N HIS A 23 -14.24 2.01 -1.62
CA HIS A 23 -15.18 2.13 -0.51
C HIS A 23 -14.50 2.78 0.70
N VAL A 24 -15.13 3.83 1.25
CA VAL A 24 -14.68 4.49 2.48
C VAL A 24 -15.57 4.04 3.63
N ILE A 25 -14.96 3.51 4.69
CA ILE A 25 -15.65 3.15 5.93
C ILE A 25 -15.04 4.01 7.04
N GLU A 26 -15.83 4.92 7.60
CA GLU A 26 -15.44 5.65 8.81
C GLU A 26 -15.59 4.72 10.03
N SER A 27 -14.49 4.51 10.76
CA SER A 27 -14.49 3.70 11.97
C SER A 27 -14.62 4.55 13.23
N GLY A 28 -15.36 4.06 14.22
CA GLY A 28 -15.52 4.75 15.50
C GLY A 28 -16.77 4.35 16.27
N ARG A 29 -17.17 5.21 17.22
CA ARG A 29 -18.32 5.00 18.13
C ARG A 29 -19.41 6.08 17.98
N GLY A 30 -19.26 7.00 17.03
CA GLY A 30 -20.25 8.03 16.74
C GLY A 30 -21.34 7.56 15.78
N GLU A 31 -22.36 8.39 15.57
CA GLU A 31 -23.42 8.13 14.60
C GLU A 31 -22.85 7.99 13.18
N GLY A 32 -23.29 6.94 12.47
CA GLY A 32 -22.83 6.64 11.10
C GLY A 32 -21.44 5.98 11.01
N GLN A 33 -20.73 5.81 12.13
CA GLN A 33 -19.43 5.14 12.15
C GLN A 33 -19.56 3.64 12.42
N VAL A 34 -18.68 2.84 11.83
CA VAL A 34 -18.66 1.40 12.03
C VAL A 34 -17.74 1.07 13.22
N PRO A 35 -18.24 0.37 14.27
CA PRO A 35 -17.40 -0.09 15.35
C PRO A 35 -16.30 -1.03 14.82
N ILE A 36 -15.10 -0.96 15.42
CA ILE A 36 -13.93 -1.74 14.96
C ILE A 36 -14.26 -3.24 14.84
N SER A 37 -14.97 -3.80 15.81
CA SER A 37 -15.40 -5.20 15.81
C SER A 37 -16.30 -5.60 14.63
N GLN A 38 -16.96 -4.63 13.99
CA GLN A 38 -17.89 -4.85 12.88
C GLN A 38 -17.31 -4.52 11.51
N ILE A 39 -16.12 -3.91 11.45
CA ILE A 39 -15.48 -3.51 10.17
C ILE A 39 -15.30 -4.71 9.26
N ALA A 40 -14.78 -5.84 9.76
CA ALA A 40 -14.57 -7.04 8.96
C ALA A 40 -15.87 -7.57 8.33
N ARG A 41 -16.97 -7.56 9.10
CA ARG A 41 -18.30 -7.96 8.61
C ARG A 41 -18.82 -6.99 7.55
N LYS A 42 -18.62 -5.69 7.74
CA LYS A 42 -19.03 -4.65 6.78
C LYS A 42 -18.24 -4.78 5.47
N MET A 43 -16.93 -5.01 5.56
CA MET A 43 -16.04 -5.19 4.41
C MET A 43 -16.42 -6.43 3.60
N ASN A 44 -16.70 -7.56 4.25
CA ASN A 44 -17.12 -8.80 3.57
C ASN A 44 -18.49 -8.70 2.87
N LYS A 45 -19.34 -7.74 3.26
CA LYS A 45 -20.62 -7.47 2.59
C LYS A 45 -20.49 -6.55 1.38
N LEU A 46 -19.35 -5.91 1.18
CA LEU A 46 -19.12 -5.10 0.00
C LEU A 46 -18.92 -6.03 -1.20
N ASN A 47 -19.50 -5.66 -2.33
CA ASN A 47 -19.35 -6.42 -3.56
C ASN A 47 -17.88 -6.43 -3.96
N ASN A 48 -17.30 -7.62 -4.06
CA ASN A 48 -15.91 -7.77 -4.47
C ASN A 48 -15.84 -7.73 -6.00
N GLU A 49 -15.81 -6.53 -6.55
CA GLU A 49 -15.80 -6.30 -8.01
C GLU A 49 -14.42 -6.60 -8.65
N LEU A 50 -13.39 -6.85 -7.83
CA LEU A 50 -12.02 -7.11 -8.27
C LEU A 50 -11.74 -8.60 -8.43
N THR A 51 -11.25 -8.99 -9.61
CA THR A 51 -10.68 -10.33 -9.83
C THR A 51 -9.30 -10.48 -9.17
N LYS A 52 -8.88 -11.71 -8.89
CA LYS A 52 -7.58 -11.99 -8.23
C LYS A 52 -6.38 -11.42 -9.00
N ILE A 53 -6.48 -11.34 -10.33
CA ILE A 53 -5.46 -10.77 -11.21
C ILE A 53 -5.38 -9.24 -11.02
N GLU A 54 -6.54 -8.58 -10.96
CA GLU A 54 -6.61 -7.13 -10.73
C GLU A 54 -6.12 -6.77 -9.33
N VAL A 55 -6.39 -7.57 -8.30
CA VAL A 55 -5.86 -7.34 -6.95
C VAL A 55 -4.32 -7.28 -6.94
N SER A 56 -3.65 -8.16 -7.68
CA SER A 56 -2.18 -8.13 -7.78
C SER A 56 -1.68 -6.89 -8.51
N ALA A 57 -2.34 -6.50 -9.61
CA ALA A 57 -2.01 -5.29 -10.36
C ALA A 57 -2.22 -4.02 -9.52
N VAL A 58 -3.31 -3.96 -8.76
CA VAL A 58 -3.65 -2.87 -7.83
C VAL A 58 -2.61 -2.76 -6.72
N SER A 59 -2.27 -3.87 -6.06
CA SER A 59 -1.28 -3.90 -4.97
C SER A 59 0.11 -3.42 -5.43
N LYS A 60 0.53 -3.81 -6.65
CA LYS A 60 1.79 -3.34 -7.25
C LYS A 60 1.78 -1.83 -7.50
N ARG A 61 0.68 -1.27 -8.04
CA ARG A 61 0.55 0.17 -8.28
C ARG A 61 0.55 0.98 -6.99
N ILE A 62 -0.16 0.53 -5.96
CA ILE A 62 -0.17 1.19 -4.65
C ILE A 62 1.22 1.16 -4.02
N SER A 63 1.88 0.00 -4.01
CA SER A 63 3.22 -0.17 -3.43
C SER A 63 4.27 0.70 -4.13
N SER A 64 4.22 0.78 -5.46
CA SER A 64 5.11 1.64 -6.26
C SER A 64 5.00 3.13 -5.88
N LEU A 65 3.80 3.60 -5.55
CA LEU A 65 3.56 4.99 -5.11
C LEU A 65 3.89 5.24 -3.64
N ALA A 66 3.84 4.21 -2.80
CA ALA A 66 4.29 4.30 -1.41
C ALA A 66 5.83 4.34 -1.33
N GLU A 67 6.52 3.60 -2.20
CA GLU A 67 7.98 3.64 -2.29
C GLU A 67 8.51 5.00 -2.78
N THR A 68 7.77 5.69 -3.66
CA THR A 68 8.15 7.07 -4.07
C THR A 68 7.93 8.12 -2.99
N ALA A 69 7.16 7.81 -1.93
CA ALA A 69 6.97 8.70 -0.79
C ALA A 69 8.08 8.58 0.27
N CYS A 70 8.98 7.60 0.15
CA CYS A 70 10.19 7.48 0.94
C CYS A 70 11.43 7.77 0.06
N PRO A 71 12.00 8.99 0.12
CA PRO A 71 13.25 9.32 -0.56
C PRO A 71 14.48 8.85 0.23
N PHE A 72 14.34 7.86 1.10
CA PHE A 72 15.50 7.19 1.68
C PHE A 72 15.69 5.89 0.91
N PRO A 73 16.64 5.81 -0.04
CA PRO A 73 17.06 4.51 -0.54
C PRO A 73 17.45 3.71 0.71
N ARG A 74 16.74 2.60 0.97
CA ARG A 74 17.16 1.60 1.95
C ARG A 74 18.64 1.40 1.69
N ALA A 75 19.50 1.84 2.61
CA ALA A 75 20.93 1.88 2.40
C ALA A 75 21.37 0.54 1.82
N SER A 76 21.64 0.51 0.51
CA SER A 76 22.40 -0.55 -0.11
C SER A 76 23.77 -0.42 0.54
N THR A 77 24.00 -1.13 1.64
CA THR A 77 25.31 -1.16 2.29
C THR A 77 26.31 -1.61 1.24
N PRO A 78 27.21 -0.75 0.75
CA PRO A 78 28.25 -1.15 -0.15
C PRO A 78 29.44 -1.53 0.72
N THR A 79 29.58 -2.81 1.06
CA THR A 79 30.80 -3.26 1.72
C THR A 79 31.39 -4.47 1.03
N LYS A 80 32.36 -4.11 0.18
CA LYS A 80 33.58 -4.82 -0.21
C LYS A 80 33.41 -6.08 -1.06
N HIS A 81 33.48 -5.82 -2.36
CA HIS A 81 34.34 -6.61 -3.23
C HIS A 81 35.77 -6.54 -2.65
N GLY A 82 36.23 -7.59 -1.99
CA GLY A 82 37.65 -7.83 -1.72
C GLY A 82 38.06 -9.08 -2.52
N PRO A 83 39.16 -9.06 -3.28
CA PRO A 83 39.53 -10.17 -4.13
C PRO A 83 39.88 -11.41 -3.30
N PRO A 84 39.67 -12.64 -3.82
CA PRO A 84 40.10 -13.85 -3.14
C PRO A 84 41.64 -13.88 -3.15
N ALA A 85 42.26 -13.85 -1.97
CA ALA A 85 43.70 -14.08 -1.85
C ALA A 85 44.00 -15.55 -2.16
N ALA A 86 44.26 -15.83 -3.44
CA ALA A 86 44.79 -17.08 -3.93
C ALA A 86 46.30 -16.95 -4.14
N GLY A 87 47.06 -17.85 -3.49
CA GLY A 87 48.46 -18.14 -3.78
C GLY A 87 49.47 -17.21 -3.10
N LYS A 88 50.73 -17.59 -2.89
CA LYS A 88 51.53 -18.76 -3.30
C LYS A 88 52.91 -18.50 -2.65
N SER A 89 53.54 -19.54 -2.11
CA SER A 89 54.99 -19.81 -2.15
C SER A 89 55.99 -18.64 -2.19
N HIS A 90 56.80 -18.47 -1.14
CA HIS A 90 58.24 -18.80 -1.12
C HIS A 90 58.78 -18.74 0.31
#